data_AF-A0A7C7RFD7-F1
#
_entry.id   AF-A0A7C7RFD7-F1
#
_cell.length_a   1.000
_cell.length_b   1.000
_cell.length_c   1.000
_cell.angle_alpha   90.00
_cell.angle_beta   90.00
_cell.angle_gamma   90.00
#
_symmetry.space_group_name_H-M   'P 1'
#
loop_
_entity.id
_entity.type
_entity.pdbx_description
1 polymer ?
#
loop_
_entity_poly.entity_id
_entity_poly.type
_entity_poly.pdbx_seq_one_letter_code
_entity_poly.pdbx_strand_id
1 'polypeptide(L)' 'MNENIRDKSIIPVYIFTDGACSGNPGPGGWGAILKYRDSVRELCGWAGRTTNNRVELLAAIRALEA' A
#
# COMPACT_ATOMS: atom_id res chain seq x y z
N MET A 1 -18.23 -33.59 -18.10
CA MET A 1 -16.91 -32.95 -17.89
C MET A 1 -17.18 -31.64 -17.16
N ASN A 2 -16.50 -31.40 -16.03
CA ASN A 2 -16.97 -30.52 -14.94
C ASN A 2 -16.96 -29.02 -15.26
N GLU A 3 -18.09 -28.33 -15.06
CA GLU A 3 -18.28 -26.88 -15.22
C GLU A 3 -17.86 -26.04 -13.99
N ASN A 4 -17.11 -26.61 -13.04
CA ASN A 4 -17.02 -26.09 -11.67
C ASN A 4 -15.84 -25.11 -11.38
N ILE A 5 -15.40 -24.29 -12.34
CA ILE A 5 -14.27 -23.33 -12.11
C ILE A 5 -14.69 -21.85 -12.26
N ARG A 6 -15.92 -21.53 -12.67
CA ARG A 6 -16.32 -20.15 -12.99
C ARG A 6 -16.93 -19.33 -11.84
N ASP A 7 -17.06 -19.87 -10.63
CA ASP A 7 -17.73 -19.18 -9.52
C ASP A 7 -16.89 -19.10 -8.24
N LYS A 8 -15.72 -18.47 -8.34
CA LYS A 8 -15.14 -17.78 -7.19
C LYS A 8 -15.19 -16.30 -7.50
N SER A 9 -16.16 -15.61 -6.93
CA SER A 9 -16.12 -14.16 -6.76
C SER A 9 -14.77 -13.79 -6.11
N ILE A 10 -13.81 -13.32 -6.91
CA ILE A 10 -12.58 -12.75 -6.39
C ILE A 10 -12.95 -11.40 -5.83
N ILE A 11 -12.84 -11.26 -4.52
CA ILE A 11 -13.05 -9.99 -3.83
C ILE A 11 -11.68 -9.33 -3.71
N PRO A 12 -11.40 -8.29 -4.51
CA PRO A 12 -10.08 -7.66 -4.49
C PRO A 12 -9.86 -6.91 -3.18
N VAL A 13 -8.59 -6.87 -2.77
CA VAL A 13 -8.10 -5.86 -1.83
C VAL A 13 -7.57 -4.70 -2.66
N TYR A 14 -8.08 -3.50 -2.42
CA TYR A 14 -7.54 -2.28 -3.03
C TYR A 14 -6.52 -1.66 -2.08
N ILE A 15 -5.35 -1.30 -2.62
CA ILE A 15 -4.28 -0.65 -1.87
C ILE A 15 -3.98 0.68 -2.55
N PHE A 16 -4.01 1.77 -1.78
CA PHE A 16 -3.61 3.10 -2.21
C PHE A 16 -2.40 3.50 -1.40
N THR A 17 -1.30 3.84 -2.05
CA THR A 17 -0.02 4.14 -1.38
C THR A 17 0.48 5.50 -1.80
N ASP A 18 1.11 6.20 -0.88
CA ASP A 18 1.82 7.45 -1.15
C ASP A 18 3.07 7.55 -0.28
N GLY A 19 4.06 8.31 -0.75
CA GLY A 19 5.29 8.59 -0.03
C GLY A 19 5.80 9.97 -0.40
N ALA A 20 6.16 10.76 0.61
CA ALA A 20 6.61 12.14 0.41
C ALA A 20 7.83 12.46 1.27
N CYS A 21 8.71 13.31 0.74
CA CYS A 21 9.85 13.87 1.46
C CYS A 21 9.90 15.40 1.36
N SER A 22 10.30 16.05 2.45
CA SER A 22 10.66 17.47 2.44
C SER A 22 12.10 17.65 1.93
N GLY A 23 12.24 17.75 0.60
CA GLY A 23 13.52 17.71 -0.11
C GLY A 23 13.85 16.30 -0.60
N ASN A 24 14.76 16.17 -1.57
CA ASN A 24 15.10 14.89 -2.20
C ASN A 24 16.62 14.74 -2.41
N PRO A 25 17.39 14.28 -1.41
CA PRO A 25 16.94 13.65 -0.17
C PRO A 25 16.54 14.63 0.96
N GLY A 26 15.63 14.19 1.84
CA GLY A 26 15.10 14.96 2.96
C GLY A 26 14.35 14.08 3.97
N PRO A 27 13.82 14.64 5.06
CA PRO A 27 12.92 13.93 5.96
C PRO A 27 11.71 13.40 5.18
N GLY A 28 11.42 12.10 5.28
CA GLY A 28 10.34 11.48 4.51
C GLY A 28 9.43 10.58 5.34
N GLY A 29 8.22 10.41 4.84
CA GLY A 29 7.20 9.53 5.39
C GLY A 29 6.44 8.81 4.28
N TRP A 30 5.68 7.79 4.68
CA TRP A 30 4.87 6.98 3.78
C TRP A 30 3.50 6.71 4.41
N GLY A 31 2.52 6.44 3.56
CA GLY A 31 1.16 6.07 3.97
C GLY A 31 0.54 5.06 3.01
N ALA A 32 -0.35 4.22 3.53
CA ALA A 32 -1.14 3.31 2.74
C ALA A 32 -2.55 3.13 3.29
N ILE A 33 -3.53 2.98 2.40
CA ILE A 33 -4.91 2.62 2.71
C ILE A 33 -5.22 1.28 2.06
N LEU A 34 -5.59 0.29 2.87
CA LEU A 34 -6.07 -1.02 2.43
C LEU A 34 -7.58 -1.05 2.57
N LYS A 35 -8.28 -1.39 1.49
CA LYS A 35 -9.74 -1.52 1.46
C LYS A 35 -10.12 -2.93 1.04
N TYR A 36 -10.87 -3.61 1.90
CA TYR A 36 -11.46 -4.93 1.65
C TYR A 36 -12.94 -4.90 2.03
N ARG A 37 -13.82 -4.98 1.03
CA ARG A 37 -15.27 -4.76 1.20
C ARG A 37 -15.54 -3.42 1.90
N ASP A 38 -16.20 -3.45 3.04
CA ASP A 38 -16.54 -2.29 3.88
C ASP A 38 -15.46 -1.96 4.93
N SER A 39 -14.41 -2.79 5.02
CA SER A 39 -13.31 -2.58 5.95
C SER A 39 -12.22 -1.73 5.32
N VAL A 40 -11.74 -0.75 6.10
CA VAL A 40 -10.61 0.12 5.74
C VAL A 40 -9.56 0.02 6.84
N ARG A 41 -8.30 -0.11 6.44
CA ARG A 41 -7.14 -0.05 7.34
C ARG A 41 -6.15 0.96 6.80
N GLU A 42 -5.72 1.87 7.67
CA GLU A 42 -4.71 2.88 7.36
C GLU A 42 -3.38 2.49 8.00
N LEU A 43 -2.29 2.70 7.27
CA LEU A 43 -0.91 2.51 7.71
C LEU A 43 -0.13 3.77 7.40
N CYS A 44 0.78 4.15 8.29
CA CYS A 44 1.72 5.24 8.03
C CYS A 44 3.02 5.03 8.80
N GLY A 45 4.07 5.73 8.37
CA GLY A 45 5.34 5.70 9.09
C GLY A 45 6.31 6.79 8.64
N TRP A 46 7.23 7.13 9.54
CA TRP A 46 8.35 8.01 9.28
C TRP A 46 9.57 7.19 8.81
N ALA A 47 10.30 7.68 7.81
CA ALA A 47 11.38 6.96 7.12
C ALA A 47 12.74 7.67 7.21
N GLY A 48 12.90 8.62 8.13
CA GLY A 48 14.18 9.30 8.30
C GLY A 48 14.54 10.22 7.14
N ARG A 49 15.85 10.39 6.94
CA ARG A 49 16.40 11.09 5.77
C ARG A 49 16.45 10.11 4.60
N THR A 50 15.61 10.32 3.61
CA THR A 50 15.35 9.40 2.49
C THR A 50 15.06 10.17 1.20
N THR A 51 14.65 9.49 0.13
CA THR A 51 14.24 10.08 -1.15
C THR A 51 12.77 9.79 -1.42
N ASN A 52 12.12 10.62 -2.26
CA ASN A 52 10.72 10.43 -2.65
C ASN A 52 10.46 8.99 -3.14
N ASN A 53 11.25 8.54 -4.13
CA ASN A 53 11.07 7.20 -4.71
C ASN A 53 11.23 6.07 -3.67
N ARG A 54 12.10 6.23 -2.66
CA ARG A 54 12.27 5.20 -1.62
C ARG A 54 11.05 5.11 -0.71
N VAL A 55 10.39 6.22 -0.39
CA VAL A 55 9.19 6.19 0.47
C VAL A 55 7.94 5.77 -0.27
N GLU A 56 7.81 6.08 -1.56
CA GLU A 56 6.75 5.54 -2.42
C GLU A 56 6.82 4.01 -2.48
N LEU A 57 8.02 3.45 -2.72
CA LEU A 57 8.22 2.00 -2.71
C LEU A 57 8.03 1.38 -1.33
N LEU A 58 8.50 2.05 -0.27
CA LEU A 58 8.30 1.58 1.10
C LEU A 58 6.81 1.51 1.45
N ALA A 59 6.00 2.48 1.01
CA ALA A 59 4.55 2.46 1.20
C ALA A 59 3.92 1.18 0.63
N ALA A 60 4.28 0.84 -0.62
CA ALA A 60 3.79 -0.37 -1.29
C ALA A 60 4.23 -1.66 -0.59
N ILE A 61 5.50 -1.75 -0.18
CA ILE A 61 6.03 -2.90 0.57
C ILE A 61 5.25 -3.09 1.87
N ARG A 62 5.12 -2.02 2.66
CA ARG A 62 4.46 -2.07 3.97
C ARG A 62 2.98 -2.40 3.88
N ALA A 63 2.31 -1.96 2.81
CA ALA A 63 0.93 -2.33 2.56
C ALA A 63 0.76 -3.82 2.24
N LEU A 64 1.72 -4.45 1.56
CA LEU A 64 1.70 -5.88 1.25
C LEU A 64 2.10 -6.77 2.44
N GLU A 65 2.89 -6.25 3.39
CA GLU A 65 3.30 -6.95 4.62
C GLU A 65 2.22 -6.99 5.73
N ALA A 66 1.12 -6.24 5.56
CA ALA A 66 0.19 -5.88 6.64
C ALA A 66 -0.85 -6.94 7.02
#